data_AF-A0AAV0G4N1-F1
#
_entry.id   AF-A0AAV0G4N1-F1
#
_cell.length_a   1.000
_cell.length_b   1.000
_cell.length_c   1.000
_cell.angle_alpha   90.00
_cell.angle_beta   90.00
_cell.angle_gamma   90.00
#
_symmetry.space_group_name_H-M   'P 1'
#
loop_
_entity.id
_entity.type
_entity.pdbx_description
1 polymer ?
#
loop_
_entity_poly.entity_id
_entity_poly.type
_entity_poly.pdbx_seq_one_letter_code
_entity_poly.pdbx_strand_id
1 'polypeptide(L)'
;MRIQAAVDARTECGADIVIVARSDSRQAISFEESLWRSRAFADAGADVLFIDALASKEEMRSFCEVSPLVPKMANMLEGGGKTPILTPVELEDIGFKIVAYPLSLLAVSIGAMQQLVHAILDAIFTMGHPETVSLCFSTWGALAAIRSGRLPSPGSMPSFEEIKDILGFNVYYEEEKHYAFCTSHLSSQREVISQRLQDEVVEVLTPEVSHSYNNGDSTRGSFSRMWSRKLRVKISGRDGFDKLDIRIPAGFLEGITNIVPALVGVNLKELLDNTSFDDGGKQLLDFKDTMGDRIQVFLE
;
A
#
# COMPACT_ATOMS: atom_id res chain seq x y z
N MET A 1 0.32 33.22 -5.64
CA MET A 1 1.56 32.46 -5.92
C MET A 1 1.36 30.95 -5.93
N ARG A 2 0.83 30.29 -4.88
CA ARG A 2 0.74 28.80 -4.86
C ARG A 2 -0.14 28.20 -5.96
N ILE A 3 -1.33 28.76 -6.21
CA ILE A 3 -2.24 28.27 -7.26
C ILE A 3 -1.60 28.41 -8.64
N GLN A 4 -1.13 29.61 -8.99
CA GLN A 4 -0.46 29.86 -10.26
C GLN A 4 0.72 28.89 -10.48
N ALA A 5 1.58 28.69 -9.47
CA ALA A 5 2.70 27.77 -9.59
C ALA A 5 2.26 26.31 -9.88
N ALA A 6 1.14 25.86 -9.31
CA ALA A 6 0.59 24.54 -9.60
C ALA A 6 0.01 24.46 -11.03
N VAL A 7 -0.65 25.52 -11.49
CA VAL A 7 -1.20 25.62 -12.85
C VAL A 7 -0.08 25.63 -13.89
N ASP A 8 0.97 26.41 -13.65
CA ASP A 8 2.14 26.49 -14.52
C ASP A 8 2.81 25.10 -14.62
N ALA A 9 3.08 24.46 -13.47
CA ALA A 9 3.69 23.13 -13.44
C ALA A 9 2.86 22.07 -14.17
N ARG A 10 1.52 22.09 -14.02
CA ARG A 10 0.61 21.20 -14.77
C ARG A 10 0.72 21.44 -16.28
N THR A 11 0.75 22.70 -16.69
CA THR A 11 0.81 23.08 -18.10
C THR A 11 2.13 22.66 -18.73
N GLU A 12 3.24 22.87 -18.02
CA GLU A 12 4.59 22.49 -18.47
C GLU A 12 4.75 20.97 -18.67
N CYS A 13 4.13 20.15 -17.81
CA CYS A 13 4.20 18.70 -17.94
C CYS A 13 3.09 18.08 -18.82
N GLY A 14 2.13 18.89 -19.29
CA GLY A 14 1.00 18.43 -20.11
C GLY A 14 0.07 17.46 -19.38
N ALA A 15 -0.07 17.58 -18.06
CA ALA A 15 -0.94 16.72 -17.26
C ALA A 15 -2.36 17.29 -17.14
N ASP A 16 -3.35 16.41 -16.95
CA ASP A 16 -4.75 16.79 -16.76
C ASP A 16 -5.19 16.78 -15.28
N ILE A 17 -4.24 16.97 -14.35
CA ILE A 17 -4.55 16.99 -12.92
C ILE A 17 -5.44 18.19 -12.56
N VAL A 18 -6.48 17.94 -11.77
CA VAL A 18 -7.42 18.95 -11.30
C VAL A 18 -6.83 19.70 -10.11
N ILE A 19 -6.79 21.03 -10.18
CA ILE A 19 -6.25 21.91 -9.14
C ILE A 19 -7.40 22.45 -8.30
N VAL A 20 -7.53 21.92 -7.08
CA VAL A 20 -8.51 22.37 -6.09
C VAL A 20 -7.92 23.45 -5.19
N ALA A 21 -8.43 24.67 -5.28
CA ALA A 21 -7.98 25.78 -4.44
C ALA A 21 -8.81 25.90 -3.16
N ARG A 22 -8.16 25.64 -2.02
CA ARG A 22 -8.74 25.69 -0.68
C ARG A 22 -8.45 27.02 0.03
N SER A 23 -9.44 27.58 0.72
CA SER A 23 -9.25 28.65 1.71
C SER A 23 -9.83 28.30 3.07
N ASP A 24 -9.03 28.42 4.11
CA ASP A 24 -9.44 28.33 5.53
C ASP A 24 -9.70 29.72 6.16
N SER A 25 -9.69 30.78 5.33
CA SER A 25 -9.82 32.15 5.82
C SER A 25 -11.19 32.47 6.42
N ARG A 26 -12.22 31.63 6.20
CA ARG A 26 -13.54 31.84 6.76
C ARG A 26 -13.53 31.86 8.29
N GLN A 27 -12.85 30.89 8.91
CA GLN A 27 -12.67 30.87 10.37
C GLN A 27 -11.53 31.77 10.83
N ALA A 28 -10.44 31.82 10.07
CA ALA A 28 -9.23 32.53 10.49
C ALA A 28 -9.33 34.06 10.40
N ILE A 29 -10.14 34.58 9.47
CA ILE A 29 -10.21 36.01 9.16
C ILE A 29 -11.67 36.47 9.05
N SER A 30 -12.35 36.15 7.94
CA SER A 30 -13.74 36.55 7.69
C SER A 30 -14.33 35.83 6.47
N PHE A 31 -15.65 35.89 6.34
CA PHE A 31 -16.35 35.40 5.15
C PHE A 31 -15.96 36.20 3.89
N GLU A 32 -15.93 37.53 3.97
CA GLU A 32 -15.58 38.37 2.81
C GLU A 32 -14.16 38.10 2.29
N GLU A 33 -13.19 37.91 3.20
CA GLU A 33 -11.83 37.52 2.82
C GLU A 33 -11.83 36.16 2.10
N SER A 34 -12.66 35.21 2.52
CA SER A 34 -12.77 33.91 1.86
C SER A 34 -13.37 34.00 0.45
N LEU A 35 -14.33 34.89 0.23
CA LEU A 35 -14.87 35.16 -1.11
C LEU A 35 -13.85 35.86 -2.01
N TRP A 36 -13.13 36.84 -1.48
CA TRP A 36 -12.08 37.54 -2.21
C TRP A 36 -10.97 36.58 -2.66
N ARG A 37 -10.47 35.73 -1.75
CA ARG A 37 -9.47 34.69 -2.08
C ARG A 37 -9.98 33.72 -3.13
N SER A 38 -11.24 33.30 -3.04
CA SER A 38 -11.84 32.38 -4.00
C SER A 38 -11.87 32.96 -5.42
N ARG A 39 -12.18 34.26 -5.56
CA ARG A 39 -12.07 34.97 -6.86
C ARG A 39 -10.62 34.98 -7.35
N ALA A 40 -9.68 35.38 -6.50
CA ALA A 40 -8.27 35.41 -6.84
C ALA A 40 -7.69 34.02 -7.21
N PHE A 41 -8.21 32.95 -6.62
CA PHE A 41 -7.83 31.57 -6.97
C PHE A 41 -8.39 31.15 -8.33
N ALA A 42 -9.63 31.54 -8.65
CA ALA A 42 -10.20 31.33 -9.97
C ALA A 42 -9.42 32.09 -11.05
N ASP A 43 -9.10 33.37 -10.79
CA ASP A 43 -8.31 34.20 -11.70
C ASP A 43 -6.90 33.63 -11.94
N ALA A 44 -6.34 32.94 -10.94
CA ALA A 44 -5.06 32.24 -11.04
C ALA A 44 -5.16 30.86 -11.72
N GLY A 45 -6.33 30.46 -12.21
CA GLY A 45 -6.52 29.24 -12.99
C GLY A 45 -6.87 27.97 -12.20
N ALA A 46 -7.36 28.09 -10.96
CA ALA A 46 -7.88 26.93 -10.23
C ALA A 46 -9.12 26.33 -10.92
N ASP A 47 -9.17 25.00 -11.04
CA ASP A 47 -10.30 24.32 -11.68
C ASP A 47 -11.48 24.09 -10.73
N VAL A 48 -11.22 24.03 -9.41
CA VAL A 48 -12.23 23.84 -8.38
C VAL A 48 -11.94 24.78 -7.21
N LEU A 49 -12.98 25.38 -6.63
CA LEU A 49 -12.87 26.21 -5.43
C LEU A 49 -13.44 25.50 -4.21
N PHE A 50 -12.81 25.72 -3.07
CA PHE A 50 -13.25 25.20 -1.77
C PHE A 50 -13.00 26.22 -0.66
N ILE A 51 -14.05 26.60 0.08
CA ILE A 51 -13.93 27.33 1.34
C ILE A 51 -14.28 26.38 2.48
N ASP A 52 -13.35 26.22 3.43
CA ASP A 52 -13.61 25.41 4.61
C ASP A 52 -14.50 26.16 5.61
N ALA A 53 -15.33 25.41 6.32
CA ALA A 53 -16.13 25.89 7.45
C ALA A 53 -17.08 27.08 7.18
N LEU A 54 -17.78 27.07 6.05
CA LEU A 54 -18.93 27.96 5.80
C LEU A 54 -20.02 27.71 6.85
N ALA A 55 -20.52 28.76 7.50
CA ALA A 55 -21.32 28.61 8.71
C ALA A 55 -22.84 28.48 8.47
N SER A 56 -23.31 28.71 7.24
CA SER A 56 -24.74 28.67 6.91
C SER A 56 -25.01 28.35 5.44
N LYS A 57 -26.26 27.95 5.12
CA LYS A 57 -26.71 27.76 3.73
C LYS A 57 -26.60 29.05 2.91
N GLU A 58 -26.74 30.21 3.55
CA GLU A 58 -26.63 31.52 2.92
C GLU A 58 -25.19 31.80 2.49
N GLU A 59 -24.21 31.55 3.36
CA GLU A 59 -22.78 31.67 2.99
C GLU A 59 -22.41 30.70 1.87
N MET A 60 -22.97 29.49 1.90
CA MET A 60 -22.81 28.47 0.86
C MET A 60 -23.34 28.92 -0.50
N ARG A 61 -24.52 29.56 -0.54
CA ARG A 61 -25.07 30.15 -1.78
C ARG A 61 -24.20 31.30 -2.30
N SER A 62 -23.85 32.24 -1.43
CA SER A 62 -22.98 33.37 -1.78
C SER A 62 -21.60 32.91 -2.30
N PHE A 63 -21.07 31.81 -1.76
CA PHE A 63 -19.85 31.19 -2.29
C PHE A 63 -20.06 30.59 -3.69
N CYS A 64 -21.19 29.92 -3.94
CA CYS A 64 -21.47 29.35 -5.27
C CYS A 64 -21.62 30.42 -6.36
N GLU A 65 -22.09 31.61 -6.00
CA GLU A 65 -22.17 32.78 -6.89
C GLU A 65 -20.79 33.36 -7.26
N VAL A 66 -19.74 33.09 -6.46
CA VAL A 66 -18.37 33.49 -6.80
C VAL A 66 -17.84 32.64 -7.95
N SER A 67 -17.44 33.29 -9.04
CA SER A 67 -16.92 32.64 -10.25
C SER A 67 -17.82 31.48 -10.71
N PRO A 68 -19.06 31.75 -11.19
CA PRO A 68 -20.09 30.72 -11.41
C PRO A 68 -19.67 29.55 -12.31
N LEU A 69 -18.74 29.79 -13.23
CA LEU A 69 -18.22 28.79 -14.17
C LEU A 69 -17.24 27.79 -13.52
N VAL A 70 -16.67 28.12 -12.36
CA VAL A 70 -15.73 27.24 -11.65
C VAL A 70 -16.52 26.40 -10.65
N PRO A 71 -16.46 25.06 -10.71
CA PRO A 71 -17.16 24.17 -9.78
C PRO A 71 -16.70 24.36 -8.32
N LYS A 72 -17.63 24.15 -7.40
CA LYS A 72 -17.39 24.27 -5.96
C LYS A 72 -17.42 22.90 -5.30
N MET A 73 -16.51 22.72 -4.36
CA MET A 73 -16.43 21.54 -3.52
C MET A 73 -16.94 21.87 -2.11
N ALA A 74 -17.79 20.99 -1.58
CA ALA A 74 -18.21 21.00 -0.18
C ALA A 74 -17.51 19.86 0.58
N ASN A 75 -17.30 20.09 1.87
CA ASN A 75 -16.73 19.09 2.77
C ASN A 75 -17.72 18.84 3.92
N MET A 76 -18.26 17.63 4.00
CA MET A 76 -19.21 17.23 5.03
C MET A 76 -18.44 16.52 6.16
N LEU A 77 -18.47 17.12 7.36
CA LEU A 77 -17.80 16.59 8.56
C LEU A 77 -18.84 16.21 9.61
N GLU A 78 -19.36 14.98 9.54
CA GLU A 78 -20.50 14.47 10.32
C GLU A 78 -20.23 14.28 11.83
N GLY A 79 -19.17 14.87 12.37
CA GLY A 79 -18.71 14.71 13.76
C GLY A 79 -18.45 16.02 14.52
N GLY A 80 -18.91 17.17 14.02
CA GLY A 80 -18.80 18.45 14.73
C GLY A 80 -18.12 19.60 13.96
N GLY A 81 -18.17 19.58 12.63
CA GLY A 81 -17.77 20.73 11.81
C GLY A 81 -18.66 21.95 12.00
N LYS A 82 -18.20 23.12 11.53
CA LYS A 82 -19.02 24.35 11.50
C LYS A 82 -20.06 24.34 10.37
N THR A 83 -19.75 23.63 9.29
CA THR A 83 -20.62 23.56 8.11
C THR A 83 -21.88 22.74 8.43
N PRO A 84 -23.08 23.27 8.13
CA PRO A 84 -24.31 22.47 8.21
C PRO A 84 -24.20 21.22 7.35
N ILE A 85 -24.60 20.06 7.89
CA ILE A 85 -24.58 18.79 7.15
C ILE A 85 -25.78 18.73 6.22
N LEU A 86 -25.52 18.68 4.92
CA LEU A 86 -26.52 18.64 3.86
C LEU A 86 -26.38 17.38 3.03
N THR A 87 -27.49 16.95 2.45
CA THR A 87 -27.49 15.84 1.48
C THR A 87 -26.84 16.27 0.15
N PRO A 88 -26.34 15.32 -0.66
CA PRO A 88 -25.84 15.64 -2.01
C PRO A 88 -26.84 16.44 -2.86
N VAL A 89 -28.13 16.12 -2.75
CA VAL A 89 -29.21 16.81 -3.48
C VAL A 89 -29.33 18.27 -3.02
N GLU A 90 -29.36 18.52 -1.71
CA GLU A 90 -29.40 19.91 -1.19
C GLU A 90 -28.13 20.71 -1.57
N LEU A 91 -26.97 20.05 -1.63
CA LEU A 91 -25.72 20.69 -2.06
C LEU A 91 -25.75 21.04 -3.56
N GLU A 92 -26.28 20.15 -4.37
CA GLU A 92 -26.49 20.38 -5.80
C GLU A 92 -27.45 21.55 -6.05
N ASP A 93 -28.57 21.59 -5.32
CA ASP A 93 -29.56 22.69 -5.38
C ASP A 93 -28.95 24.05 -5.02
N ILE A 94 -27.95 24.08 -4.13
CA ILE A 94 -27.19 25.30 -3.79
C ILE A 94 -26.19 25.68 -4.88
N GLY A 95 -25.66 24.70 -5.63
CA GLY A 95 -24.72 24.92 -6.74
C GLY A 95 -23.36 24.23 -6.59
N PHE A 96 -23.16 23.38 -5.57
CA PHE A 96 -21.95 22.57 -5.46
C PHE A 96 -21.93 21.46 -6.51
N LYS A 97 -20.71 21.05 -6.91
CA LYS A 97 -20.49 19.98 -7.89
C LYS A 97 -19.70 18.80 -7.35
N ILE A 98 -19.05 18.98 -6.20
CA ILE A 98 -18.25 17.96 -5.55
C ILE A 98 -18.57 17.99 -4.05
N VAL A 99 -18.71 16.82 -3.44
CA VAL A 99 -18.82 16.66 -1.99
C VAL A 99 -17.81 15.63 -1.51
N ALA A 100 -17.11 15.93 -0.42
CA ALA A 100 -16.24 14.98 0.28
C ALA A 100 -16.79 14.62 1.67
N TYR A 101 -16.50 13.38 2.06
CA TYR A 101 -16.88 12.75 3.32
C TYR A 101 -15.61 12.19 4.00
N PRO A 102 -14.67 13.05 4.42
CA PRO A 102 -13.32 12.62 4.78
C PRO A 102 -13.25 11.84 6.11
N LEU A 103 -14.27 11.95 6.97
CA LEU A 103 -14.29 11.31 8.29
C LEU A 103 -15.23 10.11 8.37
N SER A 104 -16.17 9.93 7.45
CA SER A 104 -17.26 8.95 7.60
C SER A 104 -16.72 7.52 7.68
N LEU A 105 -15.85 7.12 6.76
CA LEU A 105 -15.25 5.79 6.78
C LEU A 105 -14.34 5.57 8.01
N LEU A 106 -13.56 6.60 8.37
CA LEU A 106 -12.68 6.55 9.54
C LEU A 106 -13.48 6.39 10.84
N ALA A 107 -14.52 7.20 11.02
CA ALA A 107 -15.38 7.19 12.20
C ALA A 107 -16.14 5.87 12.33
N VAL A 108 -16.70 5.34 11.24
CA VAL A 108 -17.35 4.03 11.22
C VAL A 108 -16.37 2.91 11.59
N SER A 109 -15.16 2.95 11.04
CA SER A 109 -14.12 1.94 11.35
C SER A 109 -13.73 1.98 12.81
N ILE A 110 -13.49 3.18 13.36
CA ILE A 110 -13.18 3.37 14.79
C ILE A 110 -14.34 2.85 15.66
N GLY A 111 -15.58 3.21 15.32
CA GLY A 111 -16.76 2.75 16.05
C GLY A 111 -16.90 1.23 16.05
N ALA A 112 -16.64 0.56 14.92
CA ALA A 112 -16.68 -0.90 14.82
C ALA A 112 -15.58 -1.55 15.67
N MET A 113 -14.34 -1.02 15.62
CA MET A 113 -13.23 -1.51 16.44
C MET A 113 -13.50 -1.35 17.93
N GLN A 114 -14.02 -0.20 18.36
CA GLN A 114 -14.37 0.05 19.77
C GLN A 114 -15.47 -0.90 20.27
N GLN A 115 -16.52 -1.11 19.47
CA GLN A 115 -17.58 -2.07 19.80
C GLN A 115 -17.01 -3.48 20.00
N LEU A 116 -16.11 -3.92 19.12
CA LEU A 116 -15.45 -5.22 19.25
C LEU A 116 -14.62 -5.33 20.53
N VAL A 117 -13.78 -4.33 20.83
CA VAL A 117 -12.95 -4.31 22.03
C VAL A 117 -13.82 -4.34 23.29
N HIS A 118 -14.89 -3.55 23.36
CA HIS A 118 -15.81 -3.57 24.50
C HIS A 118 -16.46 -4.94 24.70
N ALA A 119 -16.93 -5.59 23.63
CA ALA A 119 -17.52 -6.92 23.79
C ALA A 119 -16.51 -7.99 24.21
N ILE A 120 -15.25 -7.90 23.77
CA ILE A 120 -14.18 -8.78 24.25
C ILE A 120 -13.94 -8.56 25.75
N LEU A 121 -13.86 -7.31 26.19
CA LEU A 121 -13.68 -7.01 27.61
C LEU A 121 -14.86 -7.49 28.45
N ASP A 122 -16.10 -7.18 28.03
CA ASP A 122 -17.32 -7.63 28.71
C ASP A 122 -17.39 -9.15 28.80
N ALA A 123 -16.99 -9.87 27.75
CA ALA A 123 -16.87 -11.33 27.77
C ALA A 123 -15.92 -11.81 28.88
N ILE A 124 -14.70 -11.27 28.90
CA ILE A 124 -13.66 -11.65 29.85
C ILE A 124 -14.13 -11.38 31.29
N PHE A 125 -14.78 -10.25 31.55
CA PHE A 125 -15.27 -9.90 32.89
C PHE A 125 -16.56 -10.66 33.29
N THR A 126 -17.42 -11.01 32.33
CA THR A 126 -18.67 -11.75 32.60
C THR A 126 -18.44 -13.26 32.75
N MET A 127 -17.34 -13.82 32.21
CA MET A 127 -16.96 -15.23 32.40
C MET A 127 -16.63 -15.63 33.86
N GLY A 128 -16.76 -14.71 34.82
CA GLY A 128 -16.91 -15.03 36.25
C GLY A 128 -18.28 -15.59 36.66
N HIS A 129 -19.31 -15.54 35.79
CA HIS A 129 -20.63 -16.11 36.05
C HIS A 129 -21.26 -16.68 34.76
N PRO A 130 -21.39 -18.01 34.63
CA PRO A 130 -22.02 -18.62 33.48
C PRO A 130 -23.54 -18.60 33.69
N GLU A 131 -24.28 -17.77 32.96
CA GLU A 131 -25.58 -18.17 32.37
C GLU A 131 -26.22 -17.07 31.51
N THR A 132 -26.69 -17.50 30.32
CA THR A 132 -27.63 -16.86 29.37
C THR A 132 -27.25 -15.56 28.66
N VAL A 133 -27.37 -15.53 27.32
CA VAL A 133 -28.47 -14.87 26.56
C VAL A 133 -28.32 -15.18 25.05
N SER A 134 -29.47 -15.39 24.42
CA SER A 134 -29.71 -15.73 23.01
C SER A 134 -29.96 -14.51 22.12
N LEU A 135 -29.38 -14.56 20.90
CA LEU A 135 -29.77 -13.98 19.58
C LEU A 135 -30.12 -12.48 19.42
N CYS A 136 -29.33 -11.74 18.61
CA CYS A 136 -29.77 -11.00 17.40
C CYS A 136 -28.60 -10.32 16.63
N PHE A 137 -28.76 -10.17 15.30
CA PHE A 137 -28.04 -9.43 14.22
C PHE A 137 -26.50 -9.49 14.03
N SER A 138 -26.09 -9.45 12.76
CA SER A 138 -24.83 -10.00 12.21
C SER A 138 -23.52 -9.48 12.77
N THR A 139 -23.40 -8.24 13.24
CA THR A 139 -22.21 -7.76 13.99
C THR A 139 -22.31 -8.09 15.48
N TRP A 140 -23.52 -8.07 16.03
CA TRP A 140 -23.82 -8.45 17.41
C TRP A 140 -23.66 -9.96 17.66
N GLY A 141 -23.78 -10.78 16.62
CA GLY A 141 -23.45 -12.22 16.67
C GLY A 141 -21.99 -12.50 16.98
N ALA A 142 -21.05 -11.69 16.47
CA ALA A 142 -19.64 -11.77 16.82
C ALA A 142 -19.39 -11.44 18.29
N LEU A 143 -20.00 -10.34 18.74
CA LEU A 143 -19.88 -9.79 20.08
C LEU A 143 -20.51 -10.74 21.13
N ALA A 144 -21.68 -11.33 20.82
CA ALA A 144 -22.36 -12.30 21.67
C ALA A 144 -21.66 -13.67 21.70
N ALA A 145 -21.05 -14.09 20.58
CA ALA A 145 -20.22 -15.28 20.55
C ALA A 145 -19.02 -15.10 21.49
N ILE A 146 -18.30 -13.99 21.36
CA ILE A 146 -17.16 -13.69 22.23
C ILE A 146 -17.61 -13.60 23.69
N ARG A 147 -18.74 -12.92 23.99
CA ARG A 147 -19.36 -12.85 25.33
C ARG A 147 -19.67 -14.20 25.96
N SER A 148 -19.90 -15.23 25.15
CA SER A 148 -20.16 -16.60 25.60
C SER A 148 -18.93 -17.52 25.51
N GLY A 149 -17.73 -16.96 25.31
CA GLY A 149 -16.48 -17.71 25.17
C GLY A 149 -16.32 -18.42 23.82
N ARG A 150 -17.09 -18.04 22.80
CA ARG A 150 -17.07 -18.62 21.44
C ARG A 150 -16.47 -17.63 20.44
N LEU A 151 -15.86 -18.14 19.38
CA LEU A 151 -15.44 -17.29 18.26
C LEU A 151 -16.66 -16.75 17.50
N PRO A 152 -16.59 -15.51 16.95
CA PRO A 152 -17.62 -14.98 16.07
C PRO A 152 -18.06 -15.99 15.02
N SER A 153 -19.37 -16.08 14.78
CA SER A 153 -19.89 -16.92 13.70
C SER A 153 -19.29 -16.45 12.36
N PRO A 154 -18.93 -17.36 11.43
CA PRO A 154 -18.33 -17.02 10.12
C PRO A 154 -19.11 -16.05 9.24
N GLY A 155 -20.34 -15.65 9.60
CA GLY A 155 -21.14 -14.65 8.88
C GLY A 155 -21.03 -13.21 9.40
N SER A 156 -20.18 -12.95 10.41
CA SER A 156 -19.98 -11.62 11.01
C SER A 156 -18.70 -10.93 10.55
N MET A 157 -17.78 -11.68 9.95
CA MET A 157 -16.56 -11.19 9.32
C MET A 157 -16.64 -11.54 7.84
N PRO A 158 -16.08 -10.71 6.94
CA PRO A 158 -15.92 -11.12 5.56
C PRO A 158 -15.10 -12.42 5.55
N SER A 159 -15.60 -13.39 4.80
CA SER A 159 -14.91 -14.64 4.52
C SER A 159 -13.56 -14.34 3.84
N PHE A 160 -12.65 -15.31 3.91
CA PHE A 160 -11.35 -15.17 3.25
C PHE A 160 -11.49 -14.94 1.73
N GLU A 161 -12.51 -15.53 1.11
CA GLU A 161 -12.82 -15.32 -0.30
C GLU A 161 -13.34 -13.90 -0.58
N GLU A 162 -14.20 -13.34 0.28
CA GLU A 162 -14.61 -11.94 0.17
C GLU A 162 -13.43 -10.97 0.37
N ILE A 163 -12.52 -11.27 1.30
CA ILE A 163 -11.30 -10.46 1.50
C ILE A 163 -10.42 -10.48 0.25
N LYS A 164 -10.20 -11.66 -0.35
CA LYS A 164 -9.44 -11.77 -1.60
C LYS A 164 -10.05 -10.94 -2.72
N ASP A 165 -11.37 -10.98 -2.85
CA ASP A 165 -12.09 -10.22 -3.86
C ASP A 165 -11.95 -8.72 -3.64
N ILE A 166 -12.19 -8.25 -2.40
CA ILE A 166 -12.03 -6.84 -2.00
C ILE A 166 -10.61 -6.33 -2.26
N LEU A 167 -9.59 -7.15 -1.99
CA LEU A 167 -8.19 -6.79 -2.17
C LEU A 167 -7.69 -6.97 -3.62
N GLY A 168 -8.52 -7.49 -4.53
CA GLY A 168 -8.17 -7.68 -5.93
C GLY A 168 -7.23 -8.86 -6.22
N PHE A 169 -7.13 -9.84 -5.31
CA PHE A 169 -6.27 -11.02 -5.49
C PHE A 169 -6.65 -11.81 -6.74
N ASN A 170 -7.94 -11.92 -7.02
CA ASN A 170 -8.43 -12.64 -8.19
C ASN A 170 -7.91 -12.01 -9.50
N VAL A 171 -7.91 -10.68 -9.59
CA VAL A 171 -7.38 -9.94 -10.76
C VAL A 171 -5.88 -10.14 -10.89
N TYR A 172 -5.15 -10.06 -9.77
CA TYR A 172 -3.71 -10.33 -9.74
C TYR A 172 -3.36 -11.73 -10.25
N TYR A 173 -4.07 -12.77 -9.80
CA TYR A 173 -3.79 -14.14 -10.24
C TYR A 173 -4.16 -14.39 -11.70
N GLU A 174 -5.19 -13.73 -12.25
CA GLU A 174 -5.47 -13.81 -13.69
C GLU A 174 -4.35 -13.12 -14.50
N GLU A 175 -3.86 -11.97 -14.04
CA GLU A 175 -2.73 -11.27 -14.68
C GLU A 175 -1.47 -12.15 -14.66
N GLU A 176 -1.19 -12.85 -13.56
CA GLU A 176 -0.06 -13.77 -13.45
C GLU A 176 -0.12 -14.91 -14.49
N LYS A 177 -1.32 -15.43 -14.79
CA LYS A 177 -1.48 -16.47 -15.82
C LYS A 177 -1.10 -15.99 -17.23
N HIS A 178 -1.25 -14.69 -17.52
CA HIS A 178 -0.83 -14.13 -18.81
C HIS A 178 0.69 -14.18 -19.01
N TYR A 179 1.46 -14.18 -17.92
CA TYR A 179 2.93 -14.27 -17.95
C TYR A 179 3.45 -15.66 -17.53
N ALA A 180 2.56 -16.58 -17.16
CA ALA A 180 2.91 -17.95 -16.85
C ALA A 180 3.37 -18.66 -18.13
N PHE A 181 4.69 -18.75 -18.32
CA PHE A 181 5.27 -19.47 -19.45
C PHE A 181 4.84 -20.95 -19.43
N CYS A 182 4.22 -21.40 -20.53
CA CYS A 182 4.03 -22.82 -20.81
C CYS A 182 5.40 -23.50 -20.99
N THR A 183 5.82 -24.27 -19.99
CA THR A 183 7.01 -25.14 -20.05
C THR A 183 6.87 -26.31 -21.04
N SER A 184 5.72 -26.45 -21.72
CA SER A 184 5.39 -27.55 -22.63
C SER A 184 6.02 -27.47 -24.02
N HIS A 185 6.66 -26.36 -24.41
CA HIS A 185 7.32 -26.22 -25.72
C HIS A 185 8.86 -26.28 -25.70
N LEU A 186 9.49 -26.51 -24.55
CA LEU A 186 10.96 -26.66 -24.46
C LEU A 186 11.47 -28.10 -24.71
N SER A 187 10.58 -29.06 -24.99
CA SER A 187 10.97 -30.45 -25.28
C SER A 187 11.42 -30.71 -26.72
N SER A 188 11.02 -29.87 -27.69
CA SER A 188 11.32 -30.09 -29.12
C SER A 188 12.44 -29.23 -29.70
N GLN A 189 13.00 -28.28 -28.94
CA GLN A 189 14.14 -27.45 -29.39
C GLN A 189 15.46 -27.73 -28.64
N ARG A 190 15.47 -28.64 -27.66
CA ARG A 190 16.69 -28.98 -26.91
C ARG A 190 17.74 -29.74 -27.72
N GLU A 191 17.39 -30.35 -28.86
CA GLU A 191 18.38 -31.06 -29.70
C GLU A 191 19.14 -30.15 -30.67
N VAL A 192 18.65 -28.95 -30.99
CA VAL A 192 19.29 -28.08 -32.01
C VAL A 192 20.13 -26.96 -31.39
N ILE A 193 19.86 -26.56 -30.14
CA ILE A 193 20.56 -25.43 -29.48
C ILE A 193 21.79 -25.90 -28.66
N SER A 194 22.11 -27.20 -28.61
CA SER A 194 23.31 -27.67 -27.89
C SER A 194 24.63 -27.33 -28.59
N GLN A 195 24.62 -26.81 -29.83
CA GLN A 195 25.85 -26.53 -30.59
C GLN A 195 26.10 -25.04 -30.86
N ARG A 196 25.26 -24.10 -30.40
CA ARG A 196 25.37 -22.70 -30.85
C ARG A 196 25.34 -21.58 -29.82
N LEU A 197 25.38 -21.86 -28.52
CA LEU A 197 25.48 -20.80 -27.49
C LEU A 197 26.58 -21.14 -26.47
N GLN A 198 27.83 -21.06 -26.91
CA GLN A 198 28.84 -20.43 -26.08
C GLN A 198 28.62 -18.93 -26.26
N ASP A 199 28.48 -18.21 -25.14
CA ASP A 199 28.26 -16.76 -25.04
C ASP A 199 26.91 -16.23 -25.56
N GLU A 200 25.91 -16.21 -24.67
CA GLU A 200 25.12 -15.00 -24.40
C GLU A 200 24.32 -15.19 -23.09
N VAL A 201 24.74 -14.48 -22.05
CA VAL A 201 24.01 -14.38 -20.79
C VAL A 201 22.82 -13.47 -21.04
N VAL A 202 21.60 -14.00 -20.95
CA VAL A 202 20.39 -13.17 -20.96
C VAL A 202 20.36 -12.35 -19.66
N GLU A 203 20.66 -11.07 -19.78
CA GLU A 203 20.58 -10.10 -18.70
C GLU A 203 19.10 -9.78 -18.44
N VAL A 204 18.57 -10.28 -17.32
CA VAL A 204 17.24 -9.92 -16.85
C VAL A 204 17.34 -8.52 -16.24
N LEU A 205 17.03 -7.51 -17.05
CA LEU A 205 16.87 -6.13 -16.57
C LEU A 205 15.57 -6.03 -15.75
N THR A 206 15.70 -6.02 -14.43
CA THR A 206 14.61 -5.61 -13.53
C THR A 206 14.42 -4.10 -13.61
N PRO A 207 13.17 -3.57 -13.62
CA PRO A 207 12.93 -2.14 -13.71
C PRO A 207 13.59 -1.42 -12.54
N GLU A 208 14.33 -0.36 -12.81
CA GLU A 208 14.83 0.54 -11.79
C GLU A 208 13.63 1.07 -11.00
N VAL A 209 13.55 0.70 -9.72
CA VAL A 209 12.59 1.27 -8.79
C VAL A 209 12.92 2.75 -8.67
N SER A 210 12.12 3.57 -9.34
CA SER A 210 12.19 5.02 -9.36
C SER A 210 12.15 5.56 -7.92
N HIS A 211 13.30 6.03 -7.47
CA HIS A 211 13.46 6.83 -6.26
C HIS A 211 12.83 8.20 -6.45
N SER A 212 11.66 8.45 -5.84
CA SER A 212 11.20 9.83 -5.65
C SER A 212 10.35 10.02 -4.39
N TYR A 213 10.86 9.62 -3.23
CA TYR A 213 10.49 10.24 -1.95
C TYR A 213 11.67 10.12 -0.97
N ASN A 214 12.42 11.19 -0.78
CA ASN A 214 12.73 11.68 0.56
C ASN A 214 13.46 13.02 0.56
N ASN A 215 12.83 13.97 1.22
CA ASN A 215 13.46 15.16 1.79
C ASN A 215 14.45 14.75 2.88
N GLY A 216 15.39 15.64 3.14
CA GLY A 216 16.62 15.35 3.88
C GLY A 216 16.42 14.85 5.31
N ASP A 217 17.22 13.85 5.67
CA ASP A 217 17.99 13.92 6.90
C ASP A 217 19.32 13.15 6.75
N SER A 218 20.37 13.75 7.29
CA SER A 218 21.76 13.39 7.09
C SER A 218 22.22 12.35 8.10
N THR A 219 22.06 11.06 7.80
CA THR A 219 22.86 9.95 8.37
C THR A 219 23.09 8.85 7.33
N ARG A 220 23.79 9.19 6.24
CA ARG A 220 24.23 8.24 5.21
C ARG A 220 25.49 7.52 5.68
N GLY A 221 25.41 6.21 5.93
CA GLY A 221 26.63 5.44 6.21
C GLY A 221 26.48 3.95 6.56
N SER A 222 25.61 3.18 5.91
CA SER A 222 25.79 1.71 5.82
C SER A 222 24.85 1.06 4.79
N PHE A 223 23.61 1.54 4.70
CA PHE A 223 22.55 0.84 3.95
C PHE A 223 22.66 0.86 2.42
N SER A 224 23.18 1.91 1.78
CA SER A 224 23.32 1.91 0.29
C SER A 224 24.47 1.05 -0.24
N ARG A 225 25.39 0.59 0.62
CA ARG A 225 26.60 -0.15 0.18
C ARG A 225 26.42 -1.67 0.07
N MET A 226 25.35 -2.23 0.66
CA MET A 226 25.09 -3.68 0.64
C MET A 226 24.39 -4.17 -0.64
N TRP A 227 23.72 -3.28 -1.37
CA TRP A 227 22.80 -3.65 -2.46
C TRP A 227 23.50 -3.95 -3.81
N SER A 228 24.82 -3.77 -3.90
CA SER A 228 25.61 -4.06 -5.11
C SER A 228 26.28 -5.44 -5.12
N ARG A 229 26.17 -6.24 -4.04
CA ARG A 229 26.83 -7.57 -3.94
C ARG A 229 25.90 -8.69 -4.42
N LYS A 230 26.45 -9.71 -5.09
CA LYS A 230 25.69 -10.89 -5.53
C LYS A 230 26.14 -12.12 -4.73
N LEU A 231 25.19 -12.95 -4.34
CA LEU A 231 25.46 -14.25 -3.73
C LEU A 231 25.25 -15.33 -4.78
N ARG A 232 26.24 -16.19 -4.97
CA ARG A 232 26.08 -17.40 -5.76
C ARG A 232 25.80 -18.57 -4.84
N VAL A 233 24.64 -19.20 -5.00
CA VAL A 233 24.24 -20.39 -4.22
C VAL A 233 24.28 -21.59 -5.12
N LYS A 234 25.09 -22.57 -4.72
CA LYS A 234 25.30 -23.82 -5.43
C LYS A 234 24.88 -25.01 -4.57
N ILE A 235 24.05 -25.89 -5.12
CA ILE A 235 23.62 -27.14 -4.48
C ILE A 235 24.01 -28.29 -5.39
N SER A 236 24.88 -29.16 -4.88
CA SER A 236 25.31 -30.37 -5.57
C SER A 236 24.68 -31.60 -4.91
N GLY A 237 24.02 -32.42 -5.72
CA GLY A 237 23.41 -33.67 -5.30
C GLY A 237 24.45 -34.71 -4.90
N ARG A 238 24.01 -35.71 -4.13
CA ARG A 238 24.85 -36.85 -3.70
C ARG A 238 25.48 -37.64 -4.87
N ASP A 239 24.87 -37.54 -6.03
CA ASP A 239 25.26 -38.12 -7.32
C ASP A 239 26.36 -37.31 -8.04
N GLY A 240 26.76 -36.17 -7.50
CA GLY A 240 27.82 -35.31 -8.05
C GLY A 240 27.34 -34.34 -9.12
N PHE A 241 26.04 -34.30 -9.42
CA PHE A 241 25.45 -33.35 -10.35
C PHE A 241 24.95 -32.10 -9.62
N ASP A 242 25.12 -30.93 -10.25
CA ASP A 242 24.66 -29.67 -9.71
C ASP A 242 23.14 -29.54 -9.91
N LYS A 243 22.40 -29.56 -8.79
CA LYS A 243 20.94 -29.42 -8.75
C LYS A 243 20.51 -27.96 -8.85
N LEU A 244 21.34 -27.03 -8.38
CA LEU A 244 21.06 -25.60 -8.40
C LEU A 244 22.36 -24.80 -8.44
N ASP A 245 22.42 -23.78 -9.30
CA ASP A 245 23.51 -22.80 -9.34
C ASP A 245 22.92 -21.44 -9.78
N ILE A 246 22.67 -20.56 -8.81
CA ILE A 246 21.96 -19.29 -9.03
C ILE A 246 22.70 -18.11 -8.40
N ARG A 247 22.58 -16.93 -9.01
CA ARG A 247 23.11 -15.67 -8.49
C ARG A 247 21.97 -14.77 -8.02
N ILE A 248 22.00 -14.36 -6.76
CA ILE A 248 20.93 -13.60 -6.12
C ILE A 248 21.50 -12.30 -5.56
N PRO A 249 20.85 -11.14 -5.74
CA PRO A 249 21.26 -9.90 -5.08
C PRO A 249 21.21 -10.04 -3.55
N ALA A 250 22.23 -9.53 -2.85
CA ALA A 250 22.30 -9.60 -1.38
C ALA A 250 21.16 -8.83 -0.66
N GLY A 251 20.35 -8.03 -1.37
CA GLY A 251 19.13 -7.41 -0.86
C GLY A 251 17.94 -8.36 -0.72
N PHE A 252 18.01 -9.58 -1.29
CA PHE A 252 16.91 -10.55 -1.31
C PHE A 252 17.12 -11.71 -0.31
N LEU A 253 17.73 -11.44 0.85
CA LEU A 253 18.08 -12.47 1.83
C LEU A 253 16.86 -13.09 2.53
N GLU A 254 15.82 -12.32 2.81
CA GLU A 254 14.61 -12.84 3.50
C GLU A 254 13.82 -13.84 2.65
N GLY A 255 13.91 -13.74 1.31
CA GLY A 255 13.27 -14.68 0.39
C GLY A 255 14.07 -15.95 0.14
N ILE A 256 15.35 -16.01 0.51
CA ILE A 256 16.24 -17.12 0.15
C ILE A 256 15.88 -18.42 0.84
N THR A 257 15.30 -18.34 2.03
CA THR A 257 14.84 -19.49 2.83
C THR A 257 13.64 -20.20 2.20
N ASN A 258 12.85 -19.49 1.38
CA ASN A 258 11.76 -20.09 0.60
C ASN A 258 12.30 -20.87 -0.62
N ILE A 259 13.46 -20.48 -1.14
CA ILE A 259 14.11 -21.10 -2.30
C ILE A 259 15.00 -22.27 -1.87
N VAL A 260 15.75 -22.10 -0.76
CA VAL A 260 16.64 -23.10 -0.18
C VAL A 260 16.31 -23.26 1.31
N PRO A 261 15.38 -24.16 1.67
CA PRO A 261 14.95 -24.37 3.05
C PRO A 261 16.08 -24.74 4.01
N ALA A 262 17.16 -25.35 3.49
CA ALA A 262 18.33 -25.72 4.29
C ALA A 262 19.16 -24.52 4.80
N LEU A 263 18.88 -23.30 4.33
CA LEU A 263 19.49 -22.06 4.84
C LEU A 263 18.69 -21.43 5.98
N VAL A 264 17.55 -22.01 6.38
CA VAL A 264 16.75 -21.54 7.51
C VAL A 264 17.57 -21.62 8.81
N GLY A 265 17.72 -20.47 9.47
CA GLY A 265 18.49 -20.32 10.71
C GLY A 265 19.96 -19.92 10.52
N VAL A 266 20.44 -19.79 9.27
CA VAL A 266 21.78 -19.26 8.98
C VAL A 266 21.73 -17.74 8.86
N ASN A 267 22.47 -17.03 9.71
CA ASN A 267 22.51 -15.55 9.70
C ASN A 267 23.44 -15.02 8.60
N LEU A 268 23.00 -15.18 7.34
CA LEU A 268 23.75 -14.75 6.14
C LEU A 268 24.08 -13.25 6.16
N LYS A 269 23.24 -12.44 6.81
CA LYS A 269 23.45 -11.00 6.96
C LYS A 269 24.71 -10.68 7.76
N GLU A 270 24.89 -11.37 8.89
CA GLU A 270 26.06 -11.21 9.75
C GLU A 270 27.36 -11.69 9.07
N LEU A 271 27.27 -12.75 8.27
CA LEU A 271 28.42 -13.22 7.46
C LEU A 271 28.82 -12.22 6.38
N LEU A 272 27.87 -11.49 5.80
CA LEU A 272 28.13 -10.44 4.82
C LEU A 272 28.71 -9.17 5.45
N ASP A 273 28.25 -8.79 6.63
CA ASP A 273 28.76 -7.62 7.36
C ASP A 273 30.22 -7.81 7.82
N ASN A 274 30.63 -9.06 8.06
CA ASN A 274 31.99 -9.40 8.49
C ASN A 274 33.00 -9.60 7.34
N THR A 275 32.62 -9.41 6.07
CA THR A 275 33.50 -9.66 4.90
C THR A 275 33.87 -8.39 4.14
N SER A 276 35.18 -8.18 3.94
CA SER A 276 35.75 -7.03 3.22
C SER A 276 35.39 -7.00 1.72
N PHE A 277 35.44 -5.81 1.12
CA PHE A 277 34.97 -5.56 -0.26
C PHE A 277 35.83 -6.23 -1.36
N ASP A 278 37.10 -6.54 -1.09
CA ASP A 278 38.01 -7.14 -2.07
C ASP A 278 37.91 -8.68 -2.15
N ASP A 279 37.03 -9.31 -1.37
CA ASP A 279 36.90 -10.77 -1.23
C ASP A 279 35.95 -11.41 -2.29
N GLY A 280 35.91 -10.88 -3.52
CA GLY A 280 35.12 -11.45 -4.61
C GLY A 280 35.55 -12.90 -4.92
N GLY A 281 34.60 -13.83 -4.92
CA GLY A 281 34.82 -15.27 -5.10
C GLY A 281 35.03 -16.06 -3.80
N LYS A 282 34.92 -15.44 -2.62
CA LYS A 282 35.10 -16.12 -1.33
C LYS A 282 33.90 -17.00 -0.99
N GLN A 283 34.18 -18.24 -0.62
CA GLN A 283 33.19 -19.18 -0.11
C GLN A 283 32.79 -18.78 1.32
N LEU A 284 31.53 -18.40 1.50
CA LEU A 284 30.97 -18.01 2.79
C LEU A 284 30.49 -19.21 3.59
N LEU A 285 29.92 -20.21 2.92
CA LEU A 285 29.37 -21.41 3.54
C LEU A 285 29.60 -22.63 2.66
N ASP A 286 29.82 -23.77 3.30
CA ASP A 286 29.92 -25.08 2.66
C ASP A 286 29.61 -26.16 3.69
N PHE A 287 28.42 -26.73 3.58
CA PHE A 287 27.94 -27.77 4.48
C PHE A 287 27.07 -28.76 3.73
N LYS A 288 26.80 -29.91 4.36
CA LYS A 288 25.85 -30.89 3.84
C LYS A 288 24.55 -30.80 4.61
N ASP A 289 23.43 -30.79 3.90
CA ASP A 289 22.13 -30.79 4.54
C ASP A 289 21.78 -32.19 5.12
N THR A 290 20.66 -32.27 5.83
CA THR A 290 20.14 -33.52 6.41
C THR A 290 19.80 -34.56 5.34
N MET A 291 19.62 -34.12 4.10
CA MET A 291 19.43 -34.94 2.92
C MET A 291 20.75 -35.19 2.16
N GLY A 292 21.92 -34.98 2.77
CA GLY A 292 23.23 -35.32 2.20
C GLY A 292 23.67 -34.52 0.97
N ASP A 293 22.89 -33.53 0.53
CA ASP A 293 23.24 -32.63 -0.57
C ASP A 293 24.23 -31.58 -0.06
N ARG A 294 25.23 -31.22 -0.87
CA ARG A 294 26.25 -30.22 -0.50
C ARG A 294 25.79 -28.84 -0.93
N ILE A 295 25.72 -27.91 0.00
CA ILE A 295 25.28 -26.53 -0.22
C ILE A 295 26.48 -25.61 -0.02
N GLN A 296 26.79 -24.84 -1.05
CA GLN A 296 27.88 -23.87 -1.05
C GLN A 296 27.34 -22.49 -1.39
N VAL A 297 27.76 -21.48 -0.62
CA VAL A 297 27.40 -20.08 -0.86
C VAL A 297 28.68 -19.29 -1.05
N PHE A 298 28.75 -18.54 -2.15
CA PHE A 298 29.88 -17.70 -2.51
C PHE A 298 29.44 -16.25 -2.59
N LEU A 299 30.36 -15.36 -2.24
CA LEU A 299 30.20 -13.92 -2.42
C LEU A 299 30.86 -13.50 -3.73
N GLU A 300 30.09 -12.86 -4.61
CA GLU A 300 30.53 -12.33 -5.90
C GLU A 300 30.33 -10.81 -5.99
#